data_AF-X1M053-F1
#
_entry.id   AF-X1M053-F1
#
_cell.length_a   1.000
_cell.length_b   1.000
_cell.length_c   1.000
_cell.angle_alpha   90.00
_cell.angle_beta   90.00
_cell.angle_gamma   90.00
#
_symmetry.space_group_name_H-M   'P 1'
#
loop_
_entity.id
_entity.type
_entity.pdbx_description
1 polymer ?
#
loop_
_entity_poly.entity_id
_entity_poly.type
_entity_poly.pdbx_seq_one_letter_code
_entity_poly.pdbx_strand_id
1 'polypeptide(L)'
;ADIAEVDRIFGVGGAQAIAALAFGTESIPRVDKICGPGNIFVVLAKKMVYGVVDIDGLQGPSEVLIIADETASPRYCAADLLAQAEHDRLASAILLTTSRKLAEEVDREVERQLKGLPRQVIAAESLENMGMLVVVANAYDSFKLKPL
;
A
#
# COMPACT_ATOMS: atom_id res chain seq x y z
N ALA A 1 -10.02 -16.83 -9.63
CA ALA A 1 -10.51 -17.92 -8.76
C ALA A 1 -10.42 -19.25 -9.51
N ASP A 2 -11.10 -19.37 -10.66
CA ASP A 2 -11.08 -20.57 -11.50
C ASP A 2 -9.67 -21.00 -11.94
N ILE A 3 -8.90 -20.10 -12.56
CA ILE A 3 -7.50 -20.36 -12.97
C ILE A 3 -6.53 -20.65 -11.82
N ALA A 4 -6.93 -20.36 -10.57
CA ALA A 4 -6.15 -20.59 -9.37
C ALA A 4 -6.70 -21.78 -8.56
N GLU A 5 -7.63 -22.54 -9.15
CA GLU A 5 -8.22 -23.77 -8.60
C GLU A 5 -8.87 -23.58 -7.22
N VAL A 6 -9.55 -22.44 -7.01
CA VAL A 6 -10.31 -22.21 -5.77
C VAL A 6 -11.51 -23.16 -5.71
N ASP A 7 -11.56 -24.01 -4.68
CA ASP A 7 -12.63 -25.02 -4.53
C ASP A 7 -14.03 -24.43 -4.28
N ARG A 8 -14.10 -23.34 -3.50
CA ARG A 8 -15.38 -22.77 -3.02
C ARG A 8 -15.33 -21.24 -2.96
N ILE A 9 -16.42 -20.60 -3.42
CA ILE A 9 -16.61 -19.15 -3.36
C ILE A 9 -17.87 -18.85 -2.57
N PHE A 10 -17.78 -17.90 -1.64
CA PHE A 10 -18.90 -17.46 -0.82
C PHE A 10 -19.11 -15.96 -1.00
N GLY A 11 -20.37 -15.55 -1.23
CA GLY A 11 -20.76 -14.14 -1.36
C GLY A 11 -20.84 -13.41 -0.03
N VAL A 12 -19.74 -13.40 0.75
CA VAL A 12 -19.64 -12.75 2.06
C VAL A 12 -18.32 -11.98 2.17
N GLY A 13 -18.33 -10.85 2.87
CA GLY A 13 -17.13 -10.03 3.09
C GLY A 13 -17.10 -9.42 4.49
N GLY A 14 -16.07 -8.63 4.80
CA GLY A 14 -15.94 -7.92 6.08
C GLY A 14 -15.62 -8.82 7.27
N ALA A 15 -15.80 -8.29 8.48
CA ALA A 15 -15.50 -8.99 9.72
C ALA A 15 -16.28 -10.31 9.89
N GLN A 16 -17.53 -10.35 9.41
CA GLN A 16 -18.38 -11.53 9.45
C GLN A 16 -17.86 -12.68 8.57
N ALA A 17 -17.20 -12.38 7.44
CA ALA A 17 -16.54 -13.41 6.63
C ALA A 17 -15.36 -14.03 7.39
N ILE A 18 -14.58 -13.19 8.08
CA ILE A 18 -13.45 -13.63 8.91
C ILE A 18 -13.94 -14.52 10.05
N ALA A 19 -15.01 -14.13 10.75
CA ALA A 19 -15.61 -14.95 11.79
C ALA A 19 -16.13 -16.29 11.25
N ALA A 20 -16.84 -16.27 10.11
CA ALA A 20 -17.35 -17.49 9.49
C ALA A 20 -16.23 -18.46 9.08
N LEU A 21 -15.12 -17.96 8.54
CA LEU A 21 -13.94 -18.78 8.21
C LEU A 21 -13.21 -19.28 9.46
N ALA A 22 -13.13 -18.48 10.52
CA ALA A 22 -12.42 -18.84 11.75
C ALA A 22 -13.16 -19.88 12.60
N PHE A 23 -14.49 -19.81 12.67
CA PHE A 23 -15.33 -20.63 13.55
C PHE A 23 -16.18 -21.67 12.81
N GLY A 24 -16.38 -21.50 11.50
CA GLY A 24 -17.31 -22.29 10.71
C GLY A 24 -18.77 -21.86 10.89
N THR A 25 -19.59 -22.17 9.88
CA THR A 25 -21.05 -22.06 9.90
C THR A 25 -21.65 -23.30 9.24
N GLU A 26 -22.98 -23.40 9.17
CA GLU A 26 -23.67 -24.47 8.43
C GLU A 26 -23.26 -24.53 6.95
N SER A 27 -22.86 -23.39 6.36
CA SER A 27 -22.48 -23.28 4.95
C SER A 27 -20.99 -23.11 4.72
N ILE A 28 -20.28 -22.42 5.62
CA ILE A 28 -18.86 -22.05 5.46
C ILE A 28 -18.03 -22.95 6.38
N PRO A 29 -17.16 -23.81 5.84
CA PRO A 29 -16.31 -24.64 6.68
C PRO A 29 -15.28 -23.78 7.40
N ARG A 30 -14.93 -24.18 8.62
CA ARG A 30 -13.79 -23.62 9.33
C ARG A 30 -12.51 -23.92 8.56
N VAL A 31 -11.59 -22.94 8.52
CA VAL A 31 -10.25 -23.08 7.92
C VAL A 31 -9.17 -22.96 8.98
N ASP A 32 -7.95 -23.41 8.64
CA ASP A 32 -6.79 -23.31 9.52
C ASP A 32 -6.02 -22.00 9.39
N LYS A 33 -6.14 -21.32 8.23
CA LYS A 33 -5.48 -20.04 7.96
C LYS A 33 -6.35 -19.12 7.12
N ILE A 34 -6.37 -17.83 7.46
CA ILE A 34 -7.04 -16.78 6.69
C ILE A 34 -5.99 -15.82 6.11
N CYS A 35 -5.98 -15.70 4.79
CA CYS A 35 -5.07 -14.83 4.04
C CYS A 35 -5.82 -13.70 3.33
N GLY A 36 -5.10 -12.65 3.00
CA GLY A 36 -5.57 -11.53 2.20
C GLY A 36 -5.77 -10.25 3.02
N PRO A 37 -5.49 -9.09 2.41
CA PRO A 37 -5.75 -7.80 3.01
C PRO A 37 -7.25 -7.50 3.04
N GLY A 38 -7.61 -6.49 3.81
CA GLY A 38 -8.96 -5.92 3.78
C GLY A 38 -8.98 -4.58 4.48
N ASN A 39 -10.17 -3.99 4.56
CA ASN A 39 -10.36 -2.75 5.30
C ASN A 39 -10.08 -2.94 6.82
N ILE A 40 -10.16 -1.85 7.57
CA ILE A 40 -9.89 -1.85 9.01
C ILE A 40 -10.70 -2.90 9.79
N PHE A 41 -11.94 -3.18 9.39
CA PHE A 41 -12.78 -4.19 10.05
C PHE A 41 -12.27 -5.61 9.82
N VAL A 42 -11.80 -5.91 8.61
CA VAL A 42 -11.16 -7.21 8.30
C VAL A 42 -9.87 -7.36 9.10
N VAL A 43 -9.03 -6.33 9.15
CA VAL A 43 -7.76 -6.35 9.90
C VAL A 43 -8.02 -6.55 11.40
N LEU A 44 -8.96 -5.80 11.99
CA LEU A 44 -9.33 -5.97 13.39
C LEU A 44 -9.95 -7.34 13.69
N ALA A 45 -10.82 -7.85 12.80
CA ALA A 45 -11.38 -9.18 12.95
C ALA A 45 -10.30 -10.27 12.90
N LYS A 46 -9.37 -10.20 11.94
CA LYS A 46 -8.20 -11.10 11.86
C LYS A 46 -7.38 -11.07 13.14
N LYS A 47 -7.13 -9.87 13.68
CA LYS A 47 -6.45 -9.69 14.98
C LYS A 47 -7.19 -10.37 16.13
N MET A 48 -8.52 -10.27 16.17
CA MET A 48 -9.34 -10.85 17.24
C MET A 48 -9.41 -12.38 17.19
N VAL A 49 -9.36 -12.98 15.99
CA VAL A 49 -9.43 -14.44 15.82
C VAL A 49 -8.06 -15.13 15.77
N TYR A 50 -6.98 -14.37 15.77
CA TYR A 50 -5.63 -14.91 15.78
C TYR A 50 -5.40 -15.80 17.02
N GLY A 51 -4.92 -17.02 16.80
CA GLY A 51 -4.79 -18.06 17.83
C GLY A 51 -5.94 -19.07 17.83
N VAL A 52 -7.13 -18.70 17.33
CA VAL A 52 -8.18 -19.66 16.96
C VAL A 52 -7.95 -20.17 15.53
N VAL A 53 -7.49 -19.29 14.66
CA VAL A 53 -7.07 -19.55 13.28
C VAL A 53 -5.76 -18.81 13.03
N ASP A 54 -4.91 -19.35 12.14
CA ASP A 54 -3.72 -18.65 11.70
C ASP A 54 -4.08 -17.49 10.75
N ILE A 55 -3.25 -16.45 10.72
CA ILE A 55 -3.40 -15.33 9.77
C ILE A 55 -2.06 -15.05 9.09
N ASP A 56 -2.10 -14.58 7.85
CA ASP A 56 -0.89 -14.17 7.12
C ASP A 56 -0.20 -12.93 7.71
N GLY A 57 -0.95 -12.07 8.39
CA GLY A 57 -0.45 -10.89 9.08
C GLY A 57 -1.55 -9.83 9.29
N LEU A 58 -1.17 -8.76 9.99
CA LEU A 58 -1.97 -7.54 10.08
C LEU A 58 -1.37 -6.51 9.13
N GLN A 59 -2.07 -6.26 8.03
CA GLN A 59 -1.59 -5.35 7.00
C GLN A 59 -1.75 -3.90 7.47
N GLY A 60 -0.64 -3.16 7.46
CA GLY A 60 -0.63 -1.70 7.64
C GLY A 60 -0.90 -0.96 6.33
N PRO A 61 -0.85 0.38 6.34
CA PRO A 61 -0.88 1.17 5.12
C PRO A 61 0.25 0.74 4.16
N SER A 62 -0.02 0.81 2.87
CA SER A 62 0.96 0.45 1.85
C SER A 62 2.00 1.55 1.66
N GLU A 63 3.24 1.19 1.34
CA GLU A 63 4.33 2.15 1.14
C GLU A 63 5.12 1.86 -0.15
N VAL A 64 5.62 2.92 -0.80
CA VAL A 64 6.72 2.84 -1.77
C VAL A 64 7.85 3.81 -1.37
N LEU A 65 9.08 3.32 -1.47
CA LEU A 65 10.30 4.10 -1.31
C LEU A 65 11.16 3.97 -2.57
N ILE A 66 11.36 5.07 -3.27
CA ILE A 66 12.18 5.15 -4.48
C ILE A 66 13.51 5.79 -4.11
N ILE A 67 14.63 5.17 -4.49
CA ILE A 67 15.96 5.77 -4.42
C ILE A 67 16.43 6.03 -5.84
N ALA A 68 16.68 7.29 -6.20
CA ALA A 68 17.04 7.68 -7.55
C ALA A 68 18.15 8.73 -7.58
N ASP A 69 19.12 8.55 -8.47
CA ASP A 69 20.13 9.57 -8.78
C ASP A 69 19.68 10.47 -9.95
N GLU A 70 20.48 11.48 -10.29
CA GLU A 70 20.19 12.46 -11.34
C GLU A 70 19.98 11.88 -12.74
N THR A 71 20.30 10.61 -12.99
CA THR A 71 20.11 9.96 -14.29
C THR A 71 18.69 9.39 -14.46
N ALA A 72 17.94 9.28 -13.37
CA ALA A 72 16.58 8.77 -13.39
C ALA A 72 15.62 9.70 -14.14
N SER A 73 14.62 9.10 -14.79
CA SER A 73 13.56 9.84 -15.46
C SER A 73 12.59 10.44 -14.43
N PRO A 74 12.46 11.78 -14.34
CA PRO A 74 11.53 12.40 -13.39
C PRO A 74 10.09 11.95 -13.62
N ARG A 75 9.73 11.73 -14.89
CA ARG A 75 8.40 11.27 -15.32
C ARG A 75 8.06 9.89 -14.75
N TYR A 76 9.03 8.98 -14.70
CA TYR A 76 8.80 7.61 -14.19
C TYR A 76 8.76 7.59 -12.67
N CYS A 77 9.66 8.31 -12.00
CA CYS A 77 9.59 8.45 -10.54
C CYS A 77 8.24 9.03 -10.09
N ALA A 78 7.74 10.07 -10.77
CA ALA A 78 6.43 10.64 -10.47
C ALA A 78 5.28 9.63 -10.70
N ALA A 79 5.35 8.84 -11.78
CA ALA A 79 4.33 7.83 -12.07
C ALA A 79 4.30 6.74 -11.00
N ASP A 80 5.46 6.26 -10.54
CA ASP A 80 5.55 5.24 -9.49
C ASP A 80 5.06 5.75 -8.13
N LEU A 81 5.39 7.00 -7.76
CA LEU A 81 4.85 7.64 -6.55
C LEU A 81 3.32 7.75 -6.61
N LEU A 82 2.78 8.19 -7.75
CA LEU A 82 1.34 8.36 -7.95
C LEU A 82 0.59 7.03 -7.98
N ALA A 83 1.18 5.99 -8.58
CA ALA A 83 0.63 4.63 -8.60
C ALA A 83 0.44 4.08 -7.18
N GLN A 84 1.34 4.43 -6.25
CA GLN A 84 1.17 4.10 -4.85
C GLN A 84 0.13 4.98 -4.16
N ALA A 85 0.19 6.30 -4.38
CA ALA A 85 -0.69 7.26 -3.70
C ALA A 85 -2.17 7.05 -4.04
N GLU A 86 -2.51 6.56 -5.24
CA GLU A 86 -3.90 6.31 -5.63
C GLU A 86 -4.55 5.07 -4.98
N HIS A 87 -3.77 4.27 -4.26
CA HIS A 87 -4.23 3.02 -3.65
C HIS A 87 -5.09 3.28 -2.40
N ASP A 88 -4.62 4.15 -1.50
CA ASP A 88 -5.28 4.48 -0.23
C ASP A 88 -4.82 5.86 0.28
N ARG A 89 -5.67 6.57 1.03
CA ARG A 89 -5.36 7.88 1.63
C ARG A 89 -4.20 7.82 2.63
N LEU A 90 -3.97 6.67 3.23
CA LEU A 90 -2.87 6.43 4.16
C LEU A 90 -1.63 5.84 3.46
N ALA A 91 -1.65 5.67 2.14
CA ALA A 91 -0.50 5.19 1.40
C ALA A 91 0.66 6.18 1.51
N SER A 92 1.87 5.66 1.68
CA SER A 92 3.11 6.44 1.75
C SER A 92 3.88 6.34 0.44
N ALA A 93 4.30 7.48 -0.10
CA ALA A 93 5.04 7.57 -1.36
C ALA A 93 6.25 8.49 -1.20
N ILE A 94 7.44 7.90 -1.14
CA ILE A 94 8.67 8.60 -0.77
C ILE A 94 9.71 8.47 -1.89
N LEU A 95 10.30 9.59 -2.30
CA LEU A 95 11.51 9.64 -3.12
C LEU A 95 12.70 10.10 -2.29
N LEU A 96 13.80 9.34 -2.36
CA LEU A 96 15.11 9.73 -1.87
C LEU A 96 16.02 9.97 -3.08
N THR A 97 16.68 11.13 -3.11
CA THR A 97 17.62 11.44 -4.19
C THR A 97 18.82 12.26 -3.72
N THR A 98 19.95 12.13 -4.39
CA THR A 98 21.10 13.03 -4.22
C THR A 98 20.97 14.32 -5.02
N SER A 99 19.99 14.39 -5.92
CA SER A 99 19.84 15.48 -6.88
C SER A 99 18.64 16.35 -6.55
N ARG A 100 18.91 17.58 -6.07
CA ARG A 100 17.87 18.60 -5.90
C ARG A 100 17.12 18.87 -7.21
N LYS A 101 17.84 18.87 -8.34
CA LYS A 101 17.25 19.06 -9.66
C LYS A 101 16.22 17.96 -9.97
N LEU A 102 16.56 16.70 -9.72
CA LEU A 102 15.62 15.59 -9.93
C LEU A 102 14.39 15.75 -9.04
N ALA A 103 14.56 16.06 -7.75
CA ALA A 103 13.43 16.24 -6.84
C ALA A 103 12.45 17.32 -7.35
N GLU A 104 12.97 18.47 -7.79
CA GLU A 104 12.14 19.56 -8.34
C GLU A 104 11.45 19.17 -9.66
N GLU A 105 12.12 18.38 -10.51
CA GLU A 105 11.53 17.88 -11.75
C GLU A 105 10.44 16.83 -11.48
N VAL A 106 10.64 15.96 -10.49
CA VAL A 106 9.64 14.97 -10.06
C VAL A 106 8.42 15.66 -9.47
N ASP A 107 8.60 16.67 -8.62
CA ASP A 107 7.49 17.43 -8.02
C ASP A 107 6.55 18.02 -9.09
N ARG A 108 7.13 18.67 -10.11
CA ARG A 108 6.36 19.20 -11.25
C ARG A 108 5.65 18.11 -12.05
N GLU A 109 6.30 16.96 -12.21
CA GLU A 109 5.73 15.81 -12.90
C GLU A 109 4.55 15.21 -12.12
N VAL A 110 4.66 15.11 -10.80
CA VAL A 110 3.58 14.69 -9.89
C VAL A 110 2.38 15.63 -10.04
N GLU A 111 2.57 16.95 -9.93
CA GLU A 111 1.49 17.92 -10.11
C GLU A 111 0.80 17.82 -11.47
N ARG A 112 1.58 17.56 -12.54
CA ARG A 112 1.05 17.44 -13.90
C ARG A 112 0.24 16.16 -14.06
N GLN A 113 0.80 15.03 -13.63
CA GLN A 113 0.18 13.72 -13.82
C GLN A 113 -1.04 13.51 -12.91
N LEU A 114 -1.00 14.05 -11.69
CA LEU A 114 -2.09 13.98 -10.72
C LEU A 114 -3.43 14.49 -11.28
N LYS A 115 -3.40 15.56 -12.08
CA LYS A 115 -4.61 16.15 -12.72
C LYS A 115 -5.32 15.21 -13.69
N GLY A 116 -4.66 14.15 -14.15
CA GLY A 116 -5.21 13.18 -15.09
C GLY A 116 -5.71 11.89 -14.44
N LEU A 117 -5.54 11.72 -13.12
CA LEU A 117 -5.85 10.45 -12.46
C LEU A 117 -7.35 10.30 -12.15
N PRO A 118 -7.96 9.14 -12.42
CA PRO A 118 -9.34 8.86 -12.01
C PRO A 118 -9.56 8.98 -10.50
N ARG A 119 -8.53 8.67 -9.70
CA ARG A 119 -8.54 8.73 -8.23
C ARG A 119 -7.75 9.92 -7.67
N GLN A 120 -7.72 11.03 -8.41
CA GLN A 120 -6.95 12.23 -8.04
C GLN A 120 -7.14 12.67 -6.58
N VAL A 121 -8.36 12.65 -6.05
CA VAL A 121 -8.64 13.10 -4.66
C VAL A 121 -7.93 12.20 -3.64
N ILE A 122 -7.95 10.88 -3.83
CA ILE A 122 -7.28 9.93 -2.93
C ILE A 122 -5.76 10.11 -3.02
N ALA A 123 -5.23 10.20 -4.24
CA ALA A 123 -3.81 10.38 -4.46
C ALA A 123 -3.29 11.71 -3.89
N ALA A 124 -4.04 12.80 -4.04
CA ALA A 124 -3.69 14.10 -3.48
C ALA A 124 -3.65 14.06 -1.94
N GLU A 125 -4.67 13.48 -1.30
CA GLU A 125 -4.70 13.33 0.16
C GLU A 125 -3.55 12.45 0.67
N SER A 126 -3.22 11.35 -0.02
CA SER A 126 -2.07 10.50 0.33
C SER A 126 -0.74 11.26 0.23
N LEU A 127 -0.52 11.98 -0.87
CA LEU A 127 0.70 12.77 -1.06
C LEU A 127 0.83 13.91 -0.04
N GLU A 128 -0.27 14.59 0.31
CA GLU A 128 -0.27 15.68 1.28
C GLU A 128 0.08 15.18 2.69
N ASN A 129 -0.46 14.01 3.09
CA ASN A 129 -0.28 13.50 4.45
C ASN A 129 1.01 12.68 4.62
N MET A 130 1.40 11.91 3.59
CA MET A 130 2.42 10.87 3.69
C MET A 130 3.48 10.94 2.58
N GLY A 131 3.31 11.82 1.58
CA GLY A 131 4.25 11.96 0.48
C GLY A 131 5.51 12.73 0.88
N MET A 132 6.69 12.29 0.43
CA MET A 132 7.95 12.98 0.72
C MET A 132 8.93 12.93 -0.44
N LEU A 133 9.54 14.08 -0.76
CA LEU A 133 10.71 14.17 -1.63
C LEU A 133 11.90 14.60 -0.77
N VAL A 134 12.86 13.70 -0.57
CA VAL A 134 13.98 13.91 0.35
C VAL A 134 15.28 13.97 -0.45
N VAL A 135 15.98 15.09 -0.33
CA VAL A 135 17.33 15.24 -0.90
C VAL A 135 18.37 14.86 0.16
N VAL A 136 19.16 13.83 -0.11
CA VAL A 136 20.25 13.35 0.75
C VAL A 136 21.61 13.73 0.18
N ALA A 137 22.64 13.81 1.02
CA ALA A 137 23.96 14.24 0.59
C ALA A 137 24.67 13.23 -0.33
N ASN A 138 24.39 11.94 -0.15
CA ASN A 138 24.94 10.86 -0.95
C ASN A 138 24.02 9.62 -0.87
N ALA A 139 24.20 8.68 -1.79
CA ALA A 139 23.41 7.44 -1.83
C ALA A 139 23.62 6.53 -0.61
N TYR A 140 24.69 6.71 0.17
CA TYR A 140 24.84 5.94 1.40
C TYR A 140 23.91 6.45 2.51
N ASP A 141 23.66 7.75 2.55
CA ASP A 141 22.77 8.37 3.53
C ASP A 141 21.29 8.01 3.29
N SER A 142 20.88 7.65 2.06
CA SER A 142 19.52 7.12 1.84
C SER A 142 19.27 5.80 2.58
N PHE A 143 20.31 4.98 2.81
CA PHE A 143 20.18 3.75 3.59
C PHE A 143 20.18 3.96 5.12
N LYS A 144 20.47 5.19 5.58
CA LYS A 144 20.50 5.53 7.01
C LYS A 144 19.21 6.17 7.51
N LEU A 145 18.31 6.57 6.60
CA LEU A 145 17.01 7.08 6.97
C LEU A 145 16.26 6.00 7.74
N LYS A 146 15.99 6.30 9.01
CA LYS A 146 15.19 5.46 9.90
C LYS A 146 13.90 6.22 10.22
N PRO A 147 12.74 5.54 10.22
CA PRO A 147 11.55 6.13 10.81
C PRO A 147 11.84 6.42 12.29
N LEU A 148 11.42 7.61 12.77
CA LEU A 148 11.57 8.08 14.15
C LEU A 148 10.71 7.26 15.12
#